data_AF-A0A8S3AJC4-F1
#
_entry.id   AF-A0A8S3AJC4-F1
#
_cell.length_a   1.000
_cell.length_b   1.000
_cell.length_c   1.000
_cell.angle_alpha   90.00
_cell.angle_beta   90.00
_cell.angle_gamma   90.00
#
_symmetry.space_group_name_H-M   'P 1'
#
loop_
_entity.id
_entity.type
_entity.pdbx_description
1 polymer ?
#
loop_
_entity_poly.entity_id
_entity_poly.type
_entity_poly.pdbx_seq_one_letter_code
_entity_poly.pdbx_strand_id
1 'polypeptide(L)' 'AAKTFRLPQSTVEIGAGLAANQGFYNLLLAVGLIWGLAELCPDVLLFFSAAVFTAGIFGSITASPRIIFVQVMPALFAFI' A
#
# COMPACT_ATOMS: atom_id res chain seq x y z
N ALA A 1 -15.53 -0.44 -12.10
CA ALA A 1 -14.99 0.82 -11.55
C ALA A 1 -16.05 1.93 -11.51
N ALA A 2 -16.51 2.48 -12.64
CA ALA A 2 -17.48 3.59 -12.66
C ALA A 2 -18.77 3.32 -11.86
N LYS A 3 -19.40 2.14 -12.03
CA LYS A 3 -20.58 1.73 -11.23
C LYS A 3 -20.26 1.51 -9.74
N THR A 4 -19.09 1.00 -9.42
CA THR A 4 -18.66 0.70 -8.05
C THR A 4 -18.39 1.98 -7.25
N PHE A 5 -17.75 2.96 -7.89
CA PHE A 5 -17.38 4.24 -7.29
C PHE A 5 -18.40 5.36 -7.54
N ARG A 6 -19.47 5.09 -8.31
CA ARG A 6 -20.48 6.07 -8.74
C ARG A 6 -19.86 7.33 -9.36
N LEU A 7 -18.81 7.13 -10.18
CA LEU A 7 -18.09 8.22 -10.86
C LEU A 7 -18.47 8.29 -12.34
N PRO A 8 -18.42 9.49 -12.96
CA PRO A 8 -18.50 9.63 -14.41
C PRO A 8 -17.42 8.78 -15.10
N GLN A 9 -17.75 8.21 -16.26
CA GLN A 9 -16.84 7.36 -17.01
C GLN A 9 -15.52 8.07 -17.38
N SER A 10 -15.60 9.35 -17.76
CA SER A 10 -14.44 10.19 -18.07
C SER A 10 -13.48 10.35 -16.87
N THR A 11 -14.01 10.45 -15.65
CA THR A 11 -13.18 10.54 -14.42
C THR A 11 -12.43 9.25 -14.16
N VAL A 12 -13.06 8.10 -14.44
CA VAL A 12 -12.42 6.78 -14.29
C VAL A 12 -11.30 6.61 -15.31
N GLU A 13 -11.50 7.04 -16.55
CA GLU A 13 -10.50 6.93 -17.62
C GLU A 13 -9.25 7.76 -17.32
N ILE A 14 -9.42 8.99 -16.82
CA ILE A 14 -8.31 9.85 -16.42
C ILE A 14 -7.57 9.26 -15.20
N GLY A 15 -8.31 8.71 -14.23
CA GLY A 15 -7.73 8.18 -12.99
C GLY A 15 -7.16 6.76 -13.10
N ALA A 16 -7.47 6.01 -14.16
CA ALA A 16 -7.14 4.59 -14.29
C ALA A 16 -5.62 4.34 -14.25
N GLY A 17 -4.85 5.15 -14.97
CA GLY A 17 -3.39 5.03 -15.00
C GLY A 17 -2.75 5.28 -13.62
N LEU A 18 -3.23 6.30 -12.91
CA LEU A 18 -2.74 6.61 -11.56
C LEU A 18 -3.07 5.49 -10.57
N ALA A 19 -4.30 4.96 -10.62
CA ALA A 19 -4.72 3.85 -9.76
C ALA A 19 -3.92 2.56 -10.05
N ALA A 20 -3.65 2.28 -11.33
CA ALA A 20 -2.79 1.15 -11.72
C ALA A 20 -1.36 1.31 -11.21
N ASN A 21 -0.79 2.52 -11.33
CA ASN A 21 0.56 2.81 -10.84
C ASN A 21 0.66 2.67 -9.31
N GLN A 22 -0.35 3.16 -8.58
CA GLN A 22 -0.45 2.95 -7.13
C GLN A 22 -0.49 1.46 -6.76
N GLY A 23 -1.24 0.65 -7.51
CA GLY A 23 -1.25 -0.80 -7.35
C GLY A 23 0.12 -1.46 -7.59
N PHE A 24 0.84 -1.04 -8.63
CA PHE A 24 2.16 -1.58 -8.96
C PHE A 24 3.22 -1.27 -7.89
N TYR A 25 3.28 -0.03 -7.37
CA TYR A 25 4.20 0.29 -6.28
C TYR A 25 3.93 -0.54 -5.02
N ASN A 26 2.65 -0.74 -4.67
CA ASN A 26 2.28 -1.59 -3.55
C ASN A 26 2.69 -3.06 -3.77
N LEU A 27 2.63 -3.55 -5.01
CA LEU A 27 3.12 -4.89 -5.36
C LEU A 27 4.64 -5.00 -5.15
N LEU A 28 5.42 -3.97 -5.51
CA LEU A 28 6.87 -3.97 -5.25
C LEU A 28 7.19 -4.06 -3.75
N LEU A 29 6.45 -3.32 -2.91
CA LEU A 29 6.59 -3.43 -1.45
C LEU A 29 6.26 -4.84 -0.96
N ALA A 30 5.19 -5.44 -1.47
CA ALA A 30 4.79 -6.80 -1.11
C ALA A 30 5.85 -7.84 -1.52
N VAL A 31 6.43 -7.72 -2.72
CA VAL A 31 7.53 -8.58 -3.18
C VAL A 31 8.75 -8.44 -2.26
N GLY A 32 9.12 -7.22 -1.86
CA GLY A 32 10.21 -6.98 -0.91
C GLY A 32 9.98 -7.65 0.45
N LEU A 33 8.77 -7.56 0.99
CA LEU A 33 8.40 -8.24 2.24
C LEU A 33 8.44 -9.76 2.12
N ILE A 34 7.86 -10.32 1.05
CA ILE A 34 7.86 -11.77 0.79
C ILE A 34 9.30 -12.27 0.66
N TRP A 35 10.14 -11.54 -0.06
CA TRP A 35 11.56 -11.89 -0.22
C TRP A 35 12.31 -11.84 1.12
N GLY A 36 12.15 -10.77 1.89
CA GLY A 36 12.76 -10.67 3.23
C GLY A 36 12.32 -11.81 4.15
N LEU A 37 11.06 -12.24 4.05
CA LEU A 37 10.53 -13.36 4.84
C LEU A 37 11.11 -14.70 4.36
N ALA A 38 11.22 -14.91 3.05
CA ALA A 38 11.75 -16.13 2.46
C ALA A 38 13.24 -16.35 2.79
N GLU A 39 14.04 -15.29 2.82
CA GLU A 39 15.46 -15.33 3.16
C GLU A 39 15.73 -15.15 4.66
N LEU A 40 14.68 -15.02 5.48
CA LEU A 40 14.79 -14.72 6.91
C LEU A 40 15.72 -13.53 7.20
N CYS A 41 15.61 -12.47 6.39
CA CYS A 41 16.46 -11.27 6.48
C CYS A 41 15.72 -10.14 7.21
N PRO A 42 16.00 -9.92 8.52
CA PRO A 42 15.23 -8.97 9.32
C PRO A 42 15.39 -7.53 8.84
N ASP A 43 16.57 -7.15 8.34
CA ASP A 43 16.83 -5.79 7.85
C ASP A 43 15.95 -5.42 6.64
N VAL A 44 15.75 -6.38 5.73
CA VAL A 44 14.87 -6.20 4.57
C VAL A 44 13.42 -6.08 5.01
N LEU A 45 12.98 -6.95 5.94
CA LEU A 45 11.63 -6.89 6.51
C LEU A 45 11.37 -5.56 7.22
N LEU A 46 12.31 -5.09 8.04
CA LEU A 46 12.21 -3.82 8.76
C LEU A 46 12.15 -2.64 7.80
N PHE A 47 12.99 -2.62 6.76
CA PHE A 47 13.00 -1.54 5.76
C PHE A 47 11.66 -1.44 5.03
N PHE A 48 11.16 -2.55 4.48
CA PHE A 48 9.89 -2.54 3.76
C PHE A 48 8.70 -2.31 4.70
N SER A 49 8.73 -2.79 5.94
CA SER A 49 7.69 -2.52 6.93
C SER A 49 7.66 -1.04 7.33
N ALA A 50 8.82 -0.38 7.46
CA ALA A 50 8.91 1.07 7.66
C ALA A 50 8.40 1.86 6.46
N ALA A 51 8.69 1.42 5.24
CA ALA A 51 8.12 2.03 4.03
C ALA A 51 6.58 1.90 4.01
N VAL A 52 6.02 0.72 4.31
CA VAL A 52 4.57 0.51 4.39
C VAL A 52 3.94 1.31 5.54
N PHE A 53 4.58 1.38 6.70
CA PHE A 53 4.09 2.15 7.85
C PHE A 53 4.01 3.64 7.53
N THR A 54 5.07 4.22 6.98
CA THR A 54 5.14 5.65 6.64
C THR A 54 4.19 6.02 5.49
N ALA A 55 4.16 5.23 4.41
CA ALA A 55 3.20 5.41 3.32
C ALA A 55 1.76 5.22 3.79
N GLY A 56 1.51 4.26 4.69
CA GLY A 56 0.21 4.01 5.29
C GLY A 56 -0.29 5.18 6.13
N ILE A 57 0.58 5.82 6.93
CA ILE A 57 0.22 7.04 7.67
C ILE A 57 -0.19 8.14 6.71
N PHE A 58 0.64 8.44 5.70
CA PHE A 58 0.34 9.47 4.72
C PHE A 58 -0.99 9.17 3.98
N GLY A 59 -1.13 7.95 3.45
CA GLY A 59 -2.34 7.52 2.76
C GLY A 59 -3.58 7.56 3.63
N SER A 60 -3.46 7.31 4.94
CA SER A 60 -4.60 7.40 5.86
C SER A 60 -5.15 8.81 6.01
N ILE A 61 -4.27 9.81 5.93
CA ILE A 61 -4.61 11.23 6.03
C ILE A 61 -5.17 11.73 4.69
N THR A 62 -4.57 11.31 3.56
CA THR A 62 -4.87 11.90 2.25
C THR A 62 -5.91 11.14 1.42
N ALA A 63 -6.07 9.83 1.64
CA ALA A 63 -6.90 8.98 0.79
C ALA A 63 -8.04 8.29 1.55
N SER A 64 -7.74 7.58 2.64
CA SER A 64 -8.78 6.88 3.41
C SER A 64 -8.32 6.49 4.82
N PRO A 65 -9.08 6.85 5.88
CA PRO A 65 -8.77 6.42 7.25
C PRO A 65 -8.69 4.91 7.42
N ARG A 66 -9.35 4.13 6.55
CA ARG A 66 -9.29 2.67 6.54
C ARG A 66 -7.87 2.13 6.39
N ILE A 67 -6.97 2.91 5.78
CA ILE A 67 -5.55 2.54 5.56
C ILE A 67 -4.81 2.31 6.89
N ILE A 68 -5.24 2.93 7.99
CA ILE A 68 -4.70 2.65 9.33
C ILE A 68 -4.81 1.16 9.66
N PHE A 69 -5.97 0.55 9.41
CA PHE A 69 -6.24 -0.84 9.76
C PHE A 69 -5.62 -1.85 8.80
N VAL A 70 -5.46 -1.48 7.53
CA VAL A 70 -4.97 -2.41 6.49
C VAL A 70 -3.48 -2.29 6.17
N GLN A 71 -2.81 -1.20 6.55
CA GLN A 71 -1.37 -1.00 6.33
C GLN A 71 -0.62 -0.64 7.61
N VAL A 72 -1.04 0.42 8.31
CA VAL A 72 -0.27 0.96 9.44
C VAL A 72 -0.20 -0.05 10.59
N MET A 73 -1.34 -0.61 11.01
CA MET A 73 -1.36 -1.60 12.09
C MET A 73 -0.58 -2.88 11.75
N PRO A 74 -0.78 -3.54 10.58
CA PRO A 74 0.04 -4.69 10.19
C PRO A 74 1.54 -4.39 10.15
N ALA A 75 1.94 -3.24 9.60
CA ALA A 75 3.34 -2.86 9.53
C ALA A 75 3.96 -2.60 10.91
N LEU A 76 3.18 -2.03 11.84
CA LEU A 76 3.62 -1.85 13.23
C LEU A 76 3.86 -3.19 13.93
N PHE A 77 3.00 -4.19 13.69
CA PHE A 77 3.21 -5.54 14.24
C PHE A 77 4.47 -6.21 13.70
N ALA A 78 4.90 -5.89 12.48
CA ALA A 78 6.12 -6.46 11.90
C ALA A 78 7.41 -5.92 12.55
N PHE A 79 7.34 -4.90 13.42
CA PHE A 79 8.48 -4.39 14.18
C PHE A 79 8.72 -5.08 15.52
N ILE A 80 7.82 -5.99 15.93
CA ILE A 80 7.82 -6.67 17.23
C ILE A 80 8.07 -8.16 17.00
#